data_AF-A0A3E0PNG1-F1
#
_entry.id   AF-A0A3E0PNG1-F1
#
_cell.length_a   1.000
_cell.length_b   1.000
_cell.length_c   1.000
_cell.angle_alpha   90.00
_cell.angle_beta   90.00
_cell.angle_gamma   90.00
#
_symmetry.space_group_name_H-M   'P 1'
#
loop_
_entity.id
_entity.type
_entity.pdbx_description
1 polymer ?
#
loop_
_entity_poly.entity_id
_entity_poly.type
_entity_poly.pdbx_seq_one_letter_code
_entity_poly.pdbx_strand_id
1 'polypeptide(L)'
;MGPASAEFAQAPAAKPGSDRLERVAKYIPGEIIAFYILALGILNSVDEGDGLRTPVAWGCLALGTLATPSYVYRLASKWDRATFVNAATSTVAFGVWAYNLGGIFTYQGWYVPWLGSILIGAFTVVSAFIELPQRVIQE
;
A
#
# COMPACT_ATOMS: atom_id res chain seq x y z
N MET A 1 -57.73 -15.66 -6.64
CA MET A 1 -56.49 -15.51 -7.42
C MET A 1 -56.09 -14.04 -7.38
N GLY A 2 -55.18 -13.70 -6.47
CA GLY A 2 -54.61 -12.36 -6.28
C GLY A 2 -53.10 -12.50 -6.10
N PRO A 3 -52.30 -11.51 -6.53
CA PRO A 3 -50.98 -11.73 -7.10
C PRO A 3 -49.90 -12.07 -6.08
N ALA A 4 -48.97 -12.91 -6.54
CA ALA A 4 -47.68 -13.14 -5.93
C ALA A 4 -46.97 -11.80 -5.72
N SER A 5 -46.94 -11.35 -4.45
CA SER A 5 -46.04 -10.28 -4.04
C SER A 5 -44.67 -10.93 -3.91
N ALA A 6 -43.85 -10.78 -4.95
CA ALA A 6 -42.45 -11.19 -4.92
C ALA A 6 -41.79 -10.48 -3.74
N GLU A 7 -41.53 -11.26 -2.70
CA GLU A 7 -40.65 -10.94 -1.60
C GLU A 7 -39.32 -10.48 -2.20
N PHE A 8 -39.03 -9.18 -2.11
CA PHE A 8 -37.73 -8.64 -2.47
C PHE A 8 -36.72 -9.39 -1.61
N ALA A 9 -35.99 -10.32 -2.25
CA ALA A 9 -34.93 -11.07 -1.63
C ALA A 9 -33.99 -10.08 -0.92
N GLN A 10 -34.05 -10.05 0.40
CA GLN A 10 -33.06 -9.36 1.22
C GLN A 10 -31.71 -10.00 0.88
N ALA A 11 -30.84 -9.21 0.25
CA ALA A 11 -29.45 -9.58 0.09
C ALA A 11 -28.89 -9.92 1.49
N PRO A 12 -28.14 -11.02 1.64
CA PRO A 12 -27.69 -11.47 2.94
C PRO A 12 -26.83 -10.38 3.60
N ALA A 13 -27.23 -9.96 4.79
CA ALA A 13 -26.48 -9.02 5.62
C ALA A 13 -25.02 -9.50 5.75
N ALA A 14 -24.09 -8.64 5.34
CA ALA A 14 -22.66 -8.93 5.39
C ALA A 14 -22.24 -9.29 6.82
N LYS A 15 -21.65 -10.47 7.00
CA LYS A 15 -21.22 -10.96 8.31
C LYS A 15 -20.09 -10.08 8.87
N PRO A 16 -20.02 -9.83 10.21
CA PRO A 16 -18.99 -9.00 10.86
C PRO A 16 -17.51 -9.47 10.74
N GLY A 17 -17.23 -10.47 9.90
CA GLY A 17 -15.90 -10.99 9.62
C GLY A 17 -15.34 -10.60 8.25
N SER A 18 -16.17 -10.23 7.27
CA SER A 18 -15.71 -9.89 5.91
C SER A 18 -14.97 -8.56 5.87
N ASP A 19 -15.38 -7.60 6.70
CA ASP A 19 -14.78 -6.26 6.75
C ASP A 19 -13.31 -6.29 7.25
N ARG A 20 -12.94 -7.32 8.04
CA ARG A 20 -11.57 -7.47 8.57
C ARG A 20 -10.59 -7.90 7.48
N LEU A 21 -10.99 -8.83 6.60
CA LEU A 21 -10.17 -9.30 5.50
C LEU A 21 -10.11 -8.29 4.36
N GLU A 22 -11.22 -7.61 4.07
CA GLU A 22 -11.30 -6.58 3.04
C GLU A 22 -10.49 -5.31 3.40
N ARG A 23 -10.34 -5.03 4.71
CA ARG A 23 -9.42 -4.00 5.22
C ARG A 23 -7.96 -4.42 5.17
N VAL A 24 -7.65 -5.69 5.43
CA VAL A 24 -6.27 -6.20 5.35
C VAL A 24 -5.74 -6.16 3.92
N ALA A 25 -6.60 -6.41 2.93
CA ALA A 25 -6.23 -6.25 1.52
C ALA A 25 -5.93 -4.79 1.10
N LYS A 26 -6.34 -3.80 1.90
CA LYS A 26 -6.21 -2.35 1.59
C LYS A 26 -4.96 -1.67 2.15
N TYR A 27 -4.03 -2.39 2.78
CA TYR A 27 -2.85 -1.77 3.38
C TYR A 27 -1.80 -1.27 2.39
N ILE A 28 -1.85 -1.67 1.12
CA ILE A 28 -0.89 -1.24 0.11
C ILE A 28 -1.65 -0.88 -1.17
N PRO A 29 -1.60 0.37 -1.65
CA PRO A 29 -2.10 0.71 -2.98
C PRO A 29 -1.22 -0.02 -4.00
N GLY A 30 -1.73 -1.11 -4.59
CA GLY A 30 -1.01 -1.90 -5.57
C GLY A 30 -0.56 -1.06 -6.77
N GLU A 31 -1.29 0.02 -7.06
CA GLU A 31 -1.01 1.00 -8.08
C GLU A 31 0.31 1.75 -7.84
N ILE A 32 0.62 2.09 -6.58
CA ILE A 32 1.86 2.82 -6.24
C ILE A 32 3.07 1.90 -6.41
N ILE A 33 2.94 0.64 -5.99
CA ILE A 33 3.98 -0.36 -6.19
C ILE A 33 4.17 -0.65 -7.68
N ALA A 34 3.08 -0.81 -8.45
CA ALA A 34 3.12 -1.01 -9.89
C ALA A 34 3.79 0.17 -10.62
N PHE A 35 3.45 1.41 -10.25
CA PHE A 35 4.13 2.61 -10.73
C PHE A 35 5.64 2.54 -10.44
N TYR A 36 6.01 2.18 -9.20
CA TYR A 36 7.42 2.13 -8.81
C TYR A 36 8.19 1.07 -9.60
N ILE A 37 7.62 -0.13 -9.77
CA ILE A 37 8.20 -1.20 -10.60
C ILE A 37 8.39 -0.74 -12.05
N LEU A 38 7.37 -0.10 -12.64
CA LEU A 38 7.45 0.46 -14.00
C LEU A 38 8.60 1.48 -14.10
N ALA A 39 8.66 2.43 -13.16
CA ALA A 39 9.69 3.44 -13.12
C ALA A 39 11.09 2.82 -13.03
N LEU A 40 11.27 1.81 -12.19
CA LEU A 40 12.54 1.08 -12.08
C LEU A 40 12.90 0.33 -13.38
N GLY A 41 11.91 -0.28 -14.05
CA GLY A 41 12.12 -0.91 -15.34
C GLY A 41 12.67 0.06 -16.38
N ILE A 42 12.11 1.27 -16.44
CA ILE A 42 12.60 2.35 -17.31
C ILE A 42 13.99 2.80 -16.88
N LEU A 43 14.20 3.09 -15.59
CA LEU A 43 15.48 3.58 -15.07
C LEU A 43 16.63 2.58 -15.24
N ASN A 44 16.34 1.28 -15.21
CA ASN A 44 17.33 0.24 -15.48
C ASN A 44 17.69 0.11 -16.97
N SER A 45 16.89 0.70 -17.87
CA SER A 45 17.22 0.80 -19.30
C SER A 45 18.02 2.06 -19.66
N VAL A 46 18.20 2.98 -18.70
CA VAL A 46 19.00 4.20 -18.86
C VAL A 46 20.46 3.92 -18.49
N ASP A 47 21.39 4.45 -19.29
CA ASP A 47 22.83 4.32 -19.06
C ASP A 47 23.24 4.80 -17.66
N GLU A 48 24.19 4.10 -17.04
CA GLU A 48 24.73 4.47 -15.72
C GLU A 48 25.38 5.87 -15.68
N GLY A 49 25.86 6.36 -16.83
CA GLY A 49 26.44 7.69 -16.98
C GLY A 49 25.42 8.83 -17.14
N ASP A 50 24.12 8.52 -17.25
CA ASP A 50 23.09 9.55 -17.40
C ASP A 50 22.85 10.26 -16.05
N GLY A 51 23.20 11.55 -16.01
CA GLY A 51 23.05 12.40 -14.82
C GLY A 51 21.61 12.56 -14.32
N LEU A 52 20.60 12.21 -15.12
CA LEU A 52 19.19 12.28 -14.74
C LEU A 52 18.69 11.00 -14.05
N ARG A 53 19.36 9.85 -14.22
CA ARG A 53 18.89 8.56 -13.65
C ARG A 53 18.72 8.62 -12.13
N THR A 54 19.72 9.14 -11.42
CA THR A 54 19.71 9.23 -9.96
C THR A 54 18.67 10.24 -9.43
N PRO A 55 18.60 11.50 -9.93
CA PRO A 55 17.55 12.43 -9.55
C PRO A 55 16.13 11.92 -9.82
N VAL A 56 15.91 11.27 -10.97
CA VAL A 56 14.59 10.71 -11.31
C VAL A 56 14.24 9.54 -10.38
N ALA A 57 15.19 8.67 -10.05
CA ALA A 57 14.98 7.59 -9.08
C ALA A 57 14.58 8.12 -7.69
N TRP A 58 15.21 9.21 -7.23
CA TRP A 58 14.81 9.93 -6.02
C TRP A 58 13.40 10.52 -6.15
N GLY A 59 13.08 11.12 -7.30
CA GLY A 59 11.75 11.63 -7.61
C GLY A 59 10.67 10.55 -7.55
N CYS A 60 10.91 9.37 -8.13
CA CYS A 60 10.00 8.23 -8.08
C CYS A 60 9.81 7.69 -6.66
N LEU A 61 10.89 7.61 -5.87
CA LEU A 61 10.81 7.20 -4.46
C LEU A 61 10.01 8.21 -3.65
N ALA A 62 10.29 9.51 -3.80
CA ALA A 62 9.57 10.57 -3.11
C ALA A 62 8.09 10.59 -3.51
N LEU A 63 7.80 10.46 -4.81
CA LEU A 63 6.43 10.43 -5.31
C LEU A 63 5.65 9.23 -4.78
N GLY A 64 6.22 8.03 -4.78
CA GLY A 64 5.57 6.86 -4.19
C GLY A 64 5.36 6.99 -2.68
N THR A 65 6.35 7.55 -1.97
CA THR A 65 6.27 7.79 -0.53
C THR A 65 5.19 8.82 -0.17
N LEU A 66 5.04 9.89 -0.95
CA LEU A 66 4.03 10.93 -0.72
C LEU A 66 2.64 10.54 -1.22
N ALA A 67 2.57 9.78 -2.33
CA ALA A 67 1.32 9.26 -2.88
C ALA A 67 0.64 8.29 -1.90
N THR A 68 1.42 7.53 -1.14
CA THR A 68 0.89 6.51 -0.21
C THR A 68 -0.01 7.10 0.90
N PRO A 69 0.45 8.03 1.75
CA PRO A 69 -0.40 8.66 2.75
C PRO A 69 -1.48 9.55 2.10
N SER A 70 -1.20 10.16 0.94
CA SER A 70 -2.18 10.98 0.21
C SER A 70 -3.36 10.14 -0.29
N TYR A 71 -3.10 8.92 -0.76
CA TYR A 71 -4.13 7.97 -1.19
C TYR A 71 -5.01 7.55 -0.01
N VAL A 72 -4.40 7.21 1.12
CA VAL A 72 -5.12 6.86 2.35
C VAL A 72 -5.95 8.03 2.87
N TYR A 73 -5.41 9.26 2.83
CA TYR A 73 -6.15 10.47 3.18
C TYR A 73 -7.37 10.66 2.28
N ARG A 74 -7.22 10.48 0.96
CA ARG A 74 -8.30 10.64 -0.02
C ARG A 74 -9.44 9.64 0.17
N LEU A 75 -9.10 8.42 0.62
CA LEU A 75 -10.07 7.34 0.84
C LEU A 75 -10.75 7.45 2.21
N ALA A 76 -10.18 8.20 3.15
CA ALA A 76 -10.72 8.35 4.49
C ALA A 76 -11.78 9.46 4.56
N SER A 77 -13.00 9.11 5.00
CA SER A 77 -14.04 10.12 5.26
C SER A 77 -13.72 11.02 6.46
N LYS A 78 -12.94 10.53 7.43
CA LYS A 78 -12.46 11.30 8.59
C LYS A 78 -11.03 10.90 8.95
N TRP A 79 -10.23 11.88 9.35
CA TRP A 79 -8.86 11.66 9.84
C TRP A 79 -8.88 11.28 11.33
N ASP A 80 -8.95 9.98 11.59
CA ASP A 80 -8.91 9.40 12.94
C ASP A 80 -7.62 8.58 13.16
N ARG A 81 -7.48 8.01 14.35
CA ARG A 81 -6.33 7.17 14.72
C ARG A 81 -6.18 5.95 13.81
N ALA A 82 -7.28 5.39 13.31
CA ALA A 82 -7.24 4.24 12.40
C ALA A 82 -6.74 4.65 11.00
N THR A 83 -7.14 5.82 10.49
CA THR A 83 -6.58 6.39 9.25
C THR A 83 -5.08 6.61 9.40
N PHE A 84 -4.65 7.17 10.52
CA PHE A 84 -3.24 7.44 10.77
C PHE A 84 -2.40 6.15 10.81
N VAL A 85 -2.84 5.14 11.57
CA VAL A 85 -2.16 3.84 11.64
C VAL A 85 -2.12 3.16 10.26
N ASN A 86 -3.20 3.24 9.49
CA ASN A 86 -3.24 2.72 8.13
C ASN A 86 -2.21 3.44 7.23
N ALA A 87 -2.25 4.78 7.19
CA ALA A 87 -1.33 5.59 6.38
C ALA A 87 0.14 5.35 6.75
N ALA A 88 0.46 5.27 8.05
CA ALA A 88 1.80 4.96 8.53
C ALA A 88 2.24 3.56 8.09
N THR A 89 1.40 2.55 8.31
CA THR A 89 1.68 1.16 7.93
C THR A 89 1.89 1.03 6.41
N SER A 90 1.03 1.65 5.61
CA SER A 90 1.17 1.67 4.14
C SER A 90 2.46 2.33 3.69
N THR A 91 2.84 3.45 4.33
CA THR A 91 4.06 4.18 3.98
C THR A 91 5.31 3.37 4.30
N VAL A 92 5.33 2.70 5.47
CA VAL A 92 6.41 1.78 5.83
C VAL A 92 6.46 0.59 4.87
N ALA A 93 5.30 0.03 4.50
CA ALA A 93 5.21 -1.06 3.53
C ALA A 93 5.83 -0.67 2.19
N PHE A 94 5.51 0.53 1.68
CA PHE A 94 6.09 1.07 0.46
C PHE A 94 7.61 1.18 0.59
N GLY A 95 8.14 1.71 1.69
CA GLY A 95 9.58 1.81 1.91
C GLY A 95 10.29 0.46 1.91
N VAL A 96 9.70 -0.55 2.55
CA VAL A 96 10.22 -1.93 2.56
C VAL A 96 10.23 -2.51 1.14
N TRP A 97 9.15 -2.33 0.39
CA TRP A 97 9.08 -2.76 -1.01
C TRP A 97 10.10 -2.02 -1.89
N ALA A 98 10.22 -0.70 -1.73
CA ALA A 98 11.14 0.11 -2.51
C ALA A 98 12.60 -0.32 -2.28
N TYR A 99 12.97 -0.62 -1.03
CA TYR A 99 14.28 -1.19 -0.71
C TYR A 99 14.47 -2.58 -1.33
N ASN A 100 13.47 -3.46 -1.20
CA ASN A 100 13.55 -4.82 -1.74
C ASN A 100 13.68 -4.85 -3.28
N LEU A 101 13.19 -3.83 -3.97
CA LEU A 101 13.32 -3.67 -5.42
C LEU A 101 14.67 -3.03 -5.84
N GLY A 102 15.51 -2.61 -4.89
CA GLY A 102 16.83 -2.05 -5.13
C GLY A 102 16.82 -0.57 -5.52
N GLY A 103 16.25 -0.21 -6.67
CA GLY A 103 16.08 1.18 -7.12
C GLY A 103 17.24 2.13 -6.80
N ILE A 104 16.93 3.26 -6.15
CA ILE A 104 17.95 4.25 -5.74
C ILE A 104 18.99 3.66 -4.78
N PHE A 105 18.61 2.68 -3.95
CA PHE A 105 19.51 2.03 -3.02
C PHE A 105 20.59 1.24 -3.77
N THR A 106 20.27 0.65 -4.93
CA THR A 106 21.25 0.00 -5.80
C THR A 106 22.19 1.03 -6.42
N TYR A 107 21.62 2.13 -6.94
CA TYR A 107 22.41 3.15 -7.65
C TYR A 107 23.41 3.86 -6.72
N GLN A 108 23.09 3.96 -5.43
CA GLN A 108 23.96 4.56 -4.41
C GLN A 108 24.85 3.53 -3.68
N GLY A 109 24.73 2.23 -3.97
CA GLY A 109 25.50 1.16 -3.32
C GLY A 109 25.04 0.79 -1.90
N TRP A 110 23.85 1.20 -1.49
CA TRP A 110 23.26 0.89 -0.17
C TRP A 110 22.39 -0.39 -0.18
N TYR A 111 22.10 -0.92 -1.36
CA TYR A 111 21.25 -2.09 -1.52
C TYR A 111 21.98 -3.38 -1.16
N VAL A 112 21.37 -4.14 -0.26
CA VAL A 112 21.82 -5.46 0.15
C VAL A 112 20.64 -6.43 -0.04
N PRO A 113 20.69 -7.33 -1.04
CA PRO A 113 19.52 -8.13 -1.43
C PRO A 113 18.92 -8.99 -0.30
N TRP A 114 19.75 -9.62 0.52
CA TRP A 114 19.28 -10.46 1.62
C TRP A 114 18.59 -9.65 2.72
N LEU A 115 19.00 -8.38 2.94
CA LEU A 115 18.31 -7.49 3.87
C LEU A 115 16.90 -7.14 3.35
N GLY A 116 16.74 -6.93 2.04
CA GLY A 116 15.41 -6.69 1.45
C GLY A 116 14.44 -7.84 1.71
N SER A 117 14.90 -9.08 1.54
CA SER A 117 14.09 -10.28 1.82
C SER A 117 13.73 -10.40 3.31
N ILE A 118 14.66 -10.13 4.21
CA ILE A 118 14.40 -10.12 5.66
C ILE A 118 13.41 -9.02 6.03
N LEU A 119 13.54 -7.82 5.45
CA LEU A 119 12.62 -6.70 5.71
C LEU A 119 11.19 -7.04 5.29
N ILE A 120 11.00 -7.68 4.13
CA ILE A 120 9.69 -8.17 3.69
C ILE A 120 9.13 -9.17 4.69
N GLY A 121 9.90 -10.19 5.07
CA GLY A 121 9.47 -11.21 6.03
C GLY A 121 9.13 -10.60 7.41
N ALA A 122 9.97 -9.70 7.91
CA ALA A 122 9.74 -8.99 9.16
C ALA A 122 8.49 -8.11 9.09
N PHE A 123 8.28 -7.38 7.98
CA PHE A 123 7.09 -6.57 7.78
C PHE A 123 5.83 -7.43 7.74
N THR A 124 5.85 -8.59 7.07
CA THR A 124 4.73 -9.54 7.07
C THR A 124 4.37 -10.01 8.48
N VAL A 125 5.37 -10.33 9.30
CA VAL A 125 5.13 -10.74 10.70
C VAL A 125 4.59 -9.58 11.53
N VAL A 126 5.23 -8.41 11.48
CA VAL A 126 4.83 -7.24 12.28
C VAL A 126 3.44 -6.73 11.90
N SER A 127 3.12 -6.67 10.61
CA SER A 127 1.81 -6.20 10.13
C SER A 127 0.65 -7.09 10.59
N ALA A 128 0.90 -8.39 10.84
CA ALA A 128 -0.09 -9.29 11.40
C ALA A 128 -0.51 -8.92 12.84
N PHE A 129 0.34 -8.22 13.59
CA PHE A 129 0.05 -7.75 14.96
C PHE A 129 -0.59 -6.36 15.01
N ILE A 130 -0.76 -5.68 13.87
CA ILE A 130 -1.35 -4.34 13.84
C ILE A 130 -2.87 -4.45 13.84
N GLU A 131 -3.49 -4.19 14.99
CA GLU A 131 -4.94 -4.03 15.11
C GLU A 131 -5.37 -2.63 14.63
N LEU A 132 -6.25 -2.57 13.61
CA LEU A 132 -6.91 -1.31 13.28
C LEU A 132 -7.96 -0.99 14.36
N PRO A 133 -7.91 0.19 14.99
CA PRO A 133 -8.98 0.65 15.85
C PRO A 133 -10.31 0.60 15.08
N GLN A 134 -11.33 -0.03 15.67
CA GLN A 134 -12.66 -0.11 15.05
C GLN A 134 -13.20 1.32 14.83
N ARG A 135 -13.53 1.64 13.59
CA ARG A 135 -14.27 2.86 13.30
C ARG A 135 -15.72 2.57 13.64
N VAL A 136 -16.24 3.18 14.70
CA VAL A 136 -17.68 3.14 14.98
C VAL A 136 -18.35 3.92 13.85
N ILE A 137 -18.93 3.20 12.90
CA ILE A 137 -19.78 3.79 11.87
C ILE A 137 -21.03 4.25 12.62
N GLN A 138 -21.13 5.55 12.84
CA GLN A 138 -22.38 6.17 13.27
C GLN A 138 -23.20 6.32 11.99
N GLU A 139 -24.20 5.43 11.82
CA GLU A 139 -25.21 5.53 10.75
C GLU A 139 -26.06 6.80 10.91
#